data_AF-A0A2G2V7S2-F1
#
_entry.id   AF-A0A2G2V7S2-F1
#
_cell.length_a   1.000
_cell.length_b   1.000
_cell.length_c   1.000
_cell.angle_alpha   90.00
_cell.angle_beta   90.00
_cell.angle_gamma   90.00
#
_symmetry.space_group_name_H-M   'P 1'
#
loop_
_entity.id
_entity.type
_entity.pdbx_description
1 polymer ?
#
loop_
_entity_poly.entity_id
_entity_poly.type
_entity_poly.pdbx_seq_one_letter_code
_entity_poly.pdbx_strand_id
1 'polypeptide(L)'
;MTPSSSAVSGGGFSAPSIHSSSKLAARAVRTLSAQAGVAIENRNIPSFLALLRQKVAGNVEGTLADAVGKGGYDVSDNSEKELPEIILIGTLSVLCLCEATANVLRREESMSKRVSVEAGSPLGWEYVGDEGIVIGIDDFGSSGPYLEVFNKYGFTEENVTKTAKSLLTK
;
A
#
# COMPACT_ATOMS: atom_id res chain seq x y z
N MET A 1 -47.17 4.68 22.03
CA MET A 1 -45.83 4.25 22.47
C MET A 1 -45.13 3.63 21.28
N THR A 2 -44.24 4.36 20.65
CA THR A 2 -43.38 3.93 19.53
C THR A 2 -41.96 4.32 19.93
N PRO A 3 -40.96 3.42 19.90
CA PRO A 3 -39.64 3.76 20.37
C PRO A 3 -38.92 4.63 19.34
N SER A 4 -38.34 5.72 19.84
CA SER A 4 -37.41 6.60 19.13
C SER A 4 -36.09 5.86 18.90
N SER A 5 -35.71 5.64 17.63
CA SER A 5 -34.39 5.16 17.26
C SER A 5 -33.44 6.36 17.11
N SER A 6 -32.60 6.59 18.12
CA SER A 6 -31.47 7.51 18.05
C SER A 6 -30.40 6.94 17.09
N ALA A 7 -30.22 7.60 15.95
CA ALA A 7 -29.13 7.31 15.02
C ALA A 7 -27.78 7.61 15.69
N VAL A 8 -26.96 6.58 15.85
CA VAL A 8 -25.56 6.72 16.25
C VAL A 8 -24.81 7.37 15.08
N SER A 9 -24.28 8.57 15.32
CA SER A 9 -23.43 9.30 14.39
C SER A 9 -22.13 8.54 14.17
N GLY A 10 -22.05 7.78 13.08
CA GLY A 10 -20.80 7.20 12.61
C GLY A 10 -19.82 8.32 12.28
N GLY A 11 -18.66 8.32 12.95
CA GLY A 11 -17.54 9.20 12.63
C GLY A 11 -17.14 8.99 11.18
N GLY A 12 -17.47 9.98 10.34
CA GLY A 12 -17.12 9.97 8.94
C GLY A 12 -15.61 10.02 8.77
N PHE A 13 -15.05 9.00 8.16
CA PHE A 13 -13.75 9.11 7.51
C PHE A 13 -13.88 10.20 6.43
N SER A 14 -13.31 11.37 6.69
CA SER A 14 -13.33 12.47 5.74
C SER A 14 -12.29 12.15 4.67
N ALA A 15 -12.76 11.81 3.47
CA ALA A 15 -11.89 11.61 2.31
C ALA A 15 -11.00 12.86 2.12
N PRO A 16 -9.69 12.71 1.84
CA PRO A 16 -8.79 13.83 1.62
C PRO A 16 -9.33 14.77 0.53
N SER A 17 -9.22 16.08 0.77
CA SER A 17 -9.77 17.11 -0.11
C SER A 17 -9.25 16.97 -1.54
N ILE A 18 -10.18 17.00 -2.49
CA ILE A 18 -10.02 16.77 -3.92
C ILE A 18 -9.33 17.98 -4.59
N HIS A 19 -8.08 18.28 -4.28
CA HIS A 19 -7.31 19.29 -5.02
C HIS A 19 -6.36 18.59 -6.01
N SER A 20 -6.74 18.66 -7.29
CA SER A 20 -6.02 18.20 -8.50
C SER A 20 -6.11 16.70 -8.89
N SER A 21 -7.32 16.13 -8.93
CA SER A 21 -7.56 14.74 -9.37
C SER A 21 -7.10 14.39 -10.79
N SER A 22 -6.92 15.36 -11.69
CA SER A 22 -6.55 15.12 -13.10
C SER A 22 -5.08 14.70 -13.27
N LYS A 23 -4.16 15.31 -12.53
CA LYS A 23 -2.72 14.98 -12.60
C LYS A 23 -2.40 13.61 -11.99
N LEU A 24 -3.10 13.26 -10.90
CA LEU A 24 -2.96 11.99 -10.18
C LEU A 24 -3.52 10.80 -10.99
N ALA A 25 -4.72 10.96 -11.58
CA ALA A 25 -5.31 9.93 -12.44
C ALA A 25 -4.46 9.66 -13.71
N ALA A 26 -3.95 10.71 -14.35
CA ALA A 26 -3.11 10.60 -15.53
C ALA A 26 -1.78 9.87 -15.28
N ARG A 27 -1.38 9.72 -14.02
CA ARG A 27 -0.12 9.10 -13.64
C ARG A 27 -0.25 7.63 -13.30
N ALA A 28 -1.32 7.23 -12.62
CA ALA A 28 -1.67 5.82 -12.48
C ALA A 28 -1.80 5.14 -13.85
N VAL A 29 -2.43 5.83 -14.81
CA VAL A 29 -2.53 5.36 -16.21
C VAL A 29 -1.14 5.22 -16.86
N ARG A 30 -0.22 6.16 -16.63
CA ARG A 30 1.14 6.09 -17.18
C ARG A 30 1.94 4.91 -16.64
N THR A 31 1.85 4.63 -15.34
CA THR A 31 2.55 3.47 -14.74
C THR A 31 1.97 2.15 -15.26
N LEU A 32 0.66 2.07 -15.45
CA LEU A 32 0.01 0.88 -16.03
C LEU A 32 0.43 0.67 -17.49
N SER A 33 0.49 1.75 -18.28
CA SER A 33 1.02 1.70 -19.65
C SER A 33 2.48 1.29 -19.70
N ALA A 34 3.29 1.69 -18.71
CA ALA A 34 4.69 1.27 -18.61
C ALA A 34 4.82 -0.23 -18.28
N GLN A 35 3.97 -0.79 -17.42
CA GLN A 35 3.90 -2.23 -17.18
C GLN A 35 3.56 -2.99 -18.48
N ALA A 36 2.59 -2.48 -19.24
CA ALA A 36 2.27 -3.04 -20.55
C ALA A 36 3.43 -2.91 -21.54
N GLY A 37 4.15 -1.79 -21.54
CA GLY A 37 5.36 -1.58 -22.34
C GLY A 37 6.44 -2.62 -22.06
N VAL A 38 6.79 -2.82 -20.78
CA VAL A 38 7.75 -3.86 -20.35
C VAL A 38 7.29 -5.25 -20.80
N ALA A 39 6.00 -5.56 -20.66
CA ALA A 39 5.45 -6.85 -21.11
C ALA A 39 5.52 -7.03 -22.64
N ILE A 40 5.31 -5.96 -23.41
CA ILE A 40 5.38 -5.99 -24.89
C ILE A 40 6.82 -6.17 -25.36
N GLU A 41 7.77 -5.49 -24.72
CA GLU A 41 9.20 -5.58 -25.02
C GLU A 41 9.78 -6.95 -24.66
N ASN A 42 9.29 -7.58 -23.60
CA ASN A 42 9.71 -8.91 -23.20
C ASN A 42 9.07 -10.00 -24.08
N ARG A 43 9.74 -10.32 -25.19
CA ARG A 43 9.25 -11.31 -26.18
C ARG A 43 9.55 -12.76 -25.84
N ASN A 44 10.39 -13.02 -24.85
CA ASN A 44 10.96 -14.35 -24.60
C ASN A 44 10.41 -15.01 -23.33
N ILE A 45 9.70 -14.26 -22.49
CA ILE A 45 9.16 -14.74 -21.21
C ILE A 45 7.70 -14.25 -21.10
N PRO A 46 6.74 -15.13 -20.74
CA PRO A 46 5.36 -14.69 -20.54
C PRO A 46 5.28 -13.65 -19.42
N SER A 47 4.50 -12.60 -19.66
CA SER A 47 4.24 -11.55 -18.68
C SER A 47 2.79 -11.62 -18.20
N PHE A 48 2.58 -11.54 -16.89
CA PHE A 48 1.25 -11.50 -16.28
C PHE A 48 1.00 -10.12 -15.66
N LEU A 49 -0.17 -9.55 -15.96
CA LEU A 49 -0.61 -8.23 -15.47
C LEU A 49 -1.77 -8.42 -14.49
N ALA A 50 -1.51 -8.27 -13.19
CA ALA A 50 -2.53 -8.28 -12.15
C ALA A 50 -3.13 -6.87 -11.99
N LEU A 51 -4.39 -6.68 -12.42
CA LEU A 51 -5.06 -5.38 -12.42
C LEU A 51 -6.16 -5.33 -11.37
N LEU A 52 -6.34 -4.16 -10.75
CA LEU A 52 -7.38 -3.95 -9.75
C LEU A 52 -8.74 -3.75 -10.40
N ARG A 53 -9.78 -4.27 -9.75
CA ARG A 53 -11.17 -3.98 -10.10
C ARG A 53 -11.60 -2.61 -9.58
N GLN A 54 -11.21 -2.29 -8.35
CA GLN A 54 -11.65 -1.09 -7.64
C GLN A 54 -10.84 0.15 -8.02
N LYS A 55 -11.46 1.31 -7.87
CA LYS A 55 -10.74 2.59 -7.94
C LYS A 55 -9.86 2.74 -6.71
N VAL A 56 -8.57 3.03 -6.91
CA VAL A 56 -7.65 3.37 -5.84
C VAL A 56 -7.57 4.89 -5.72
N ALA A 57 -7.69 5.39 -4.49
CA ALA A 57 -7.70 6.83 -4.19
C ALA A 57 -6.30 7.47 -4.17
N GLY A 58 -5.23 6.68 -4.05
CA GLY A 58 -3.87 7.20 -3.92
C GLY A 58 -3.04 6.95 -5.18
N ASN A 59 -2.72 7.99 -5.93
CA ASN A 59 -1.53 7.98 -6.76
C ASN A 59 -0.40 8.59 -5.92
N VAL A 60 0.58 7.76 -5.52
CA VAL A 60 1.72 8.21 -4.71
C VAL A 60 2.70 9.00 -5.58
N GLU A 61 3.24 10.12 -5.07
CA GLU A 61 3.99 11.12 -5.84
C GLU A 61 5.40 10.68 -6.32
N GLY A 62 5.96 9.55 -5.86
CA GLY A 62 7.20 8.99 -6.43
C GLY A 62 7.08 7.74 -7.31
N THR A 63 5.89 7.26 -7.66
CA THR A 63 5.69 6.33 -8.79
C THR A 63 6.22 6.83 -10.16
N LEU A 64 7.15 6.10 -10.77
CA LEU A 64 7.80 6.48 -12.02
C LEU A 64 7.62 5.41 -13.10
N ALA A 65 7.20 5.81 -14.30
CA ALA A 65 7.00 4.91 -15.44
C ALA A 65 8.32 4.22 -15.85
N ASP A 66 9.40 4.99 -15.97
CA ASP A 66 10.71 4.49 -16.40
C ASP A 66 11.37 3.55 -15.37
N ALA A 67 10.90 3.58 -14.12
CA ALA A 67 11.39 2.71 -13.06
C ALA A 67 10.68 1.34 -13.02
N VAL A 68 9.56 1.16 -13.74
CA VAL A 68 8.77 -0.09 -13.73
C VAL A 68 9.61 -1.30 -14.18
N GLY A 69 10.50 -1.12 -15.16
CA GLY A 69 11.38 -2.18 -15.64
C GLY A 69 12.37 -2.72 -14.60
N LYS A 70 12.55 -2.03 -13.46
CA LYS A 70 13.41 -2.49 -12.35
C LYS A 70 12.73 -3.53 -11.46
N GLY A 71 11.42 -3.76 -11.62
CA GLY A 71 10.63 -4.65 -10.75
C GLY A 71 10.22 -3.97 -9.43
N GLY A 72 11.18 -3.56 -8.61
CA GLY A 72 10.98 -2.76 -7.40
C GLY A 72 11.81 -1.48 -7.43
N TYR A 73 11.29 -0.39 -6.87
CA TYR A 73 11.98 0.90 -6.81
C TYR A 73 11.46 1.76 -5.66
N ASP A 74 12.29 2.71 -5.23
CA ASP A 74 11.94 3.64 -4.15
C ASP A 74 10.91 4.65 -4.65
N VAL A 75 9.72 4.60 -4.03
CA VAL A 75 8.62 5.53 -4.30
C VAL A 75 8.71 6.76 -3.38
N SER A 76 9.36 6.63 -2.24
CA SER A 76 9.42 7.68 -1.21
C SER A 76 10.58 7.37 -0.28
N ASP A 77 11.48 8.32 -0.11
CA ASP A 77 12.69 8.15 0.70
C ASP A 77 12.99 9.44 1.49
N ASN A 78 13.48 9.27 2.70
CA ASN A 78 13.89 10.35 3.60
C ASN A 78 15.21 10.01 4.34
N SER A 79 15.99 9.04 3.84
CA SER A 79 17.19 8.57 4.54
C SER A 79 18.44 9.42 4.30
N GLU A 80 18.37 10.47 3.47
CA GLU A 80 19.49 11.36 3.09
C GLU A 80 20.82 10.62 2.77
N LYS A 81 20.72 9.38 2.25
CA LYS A 81 21.82 8.45 1.88
C LYS A 81 22.39 7.57 3.00
N GLU A 82 21.83 7.60 4.20
CA GLU A 82 22.03 6.57 5.22
C GLU A 82 21.03 5.41 5.03
N LEU A 83 21.22 4.30 5.74
CA LEU A 83 20.28 3.18 5.67
C LEU A 83 18.95 3.56 6.35
N PRO A 84 17.80 3.31 5.71
CA PRO A 84 16.52 3.63 6.31
C PRO A 84 16.25 2.78 7.54
N GLU A 85 15.69 3.46 8.53
CA GLU A 85 15.18 2.93 9.79
C GLU A 85 14.04 1.94 9.57
N ILE A 86 13.21 2.16 8.56
CA ILE A 86 12.18 1.22 8.16
C ILE A 86 11.96 1.23 6.65
N ILE A 87 11.81 0.05 6.07
CA ILE A 87 11.43 -0.12 4.66
C ILE A 87 10.01 -0.69 4.63
N LEU A 88 9.10 0.06 4.01
CA LEU A 88 7.74 -0.38 3.72
C LEU A 88 7.65 -0.83 2.27
N ILE A 89 7.35 -2.10 2.03
CA ILE A 89 7.21 -2.65 0.69
C ILE A 89 5.73 -2.90 0.43
N GLY A 90 5.19 -2.30 -0.64
CA GLY A 90 3.76 -2.42 -0.98
C GLY A 90 3.53 -2.63 -2.47
N THR A 91 2.53 -3.45 -2.79
CA THR A 91 2.17 -3.80 -4.17
C THR A 91 0.76 -3.30 -4.52
N LEU A 92 0.63 -2.50 -5.58
CA LEU A 92 -0.67 -1.99 -6.07
C LEU A 92 -1.49 -1.23 -5.00
N SER A 93 -2.71 -1.66 -4.66
CA SER A 93 -3.70 -0.90 -3.87
C SER A 93 -3.26 -0.57 -2.45
N VAL A 94 -2.26 -1.27 -1.93
CA VAL A 94 -1.72 -1.07 -0.58
C VAL A 94 -0.55 -0.09 -0.55
N LEU A 95 0.00 0.32 -1.71
CA LEU A 95 1.10 1.28 -1.79
C LEU A 95 0.72 2.62 -1.14
N CYS A 96 -0.54 3.03 -1.21
CA CYS A 96 -1.02 4.23 -0.53
C CYS A 96 -1.05 4.09 1.00
N LEU A 97 -1.26 2.88 1.52
CA LEU A 97 -1.16 2.61 2.96
C LEU A 97 0.30 2.69 3.43
N CYS A 98 1.24 2.18 2.61
CA CYS A 98 2.67 2.33 2.88
C CYS A 98 3.08 3.81 2.92
N GLU A 99 2.64 4.63 1.95
CA GLU A 99 2.96 6.07 1.95
C GLU A 99 2.31 6.80 3.14
N ALA A 100 1.04 6.52 3.46
CA ALA A 100 0.37 7.10 4.62
C ALA A 100 1.13 6.75 5.91
N THR A 101 1.52 5.48 6.06
CA THR A 101 2.31 5.01 7.19
C THR A 101 3.69 5.69 7.25
N ALA A 102 4.40 5.80 6.13
CA ALA A 102 5.69 6.49 6.06
C ALA A 102 5.56 7.96 6.55
N ASN A 103 4.50 8.67 6.15
CA ASN A 103 4.23 10.03 6.62
C ASN A 103 3.98 10.12 8.14
N VAL A 104 3.49 9.04 8.77
CA VAL A 104 3.37 8.97 10.23
C VAL A 104 4.73 8.70 10.87
N LEU A 105 5.49 7.74 10.33
CA LEU A 105 6.74 7.23 10.91
C LEU A 105 7.94 8.15 10.76
N ARG A 106 7.99 9.02 9.75
CA ARG A 106 9.06 10.03 9.58
C ARG A 106 9.25 10.98 10.79
N ARG A 107 8.42 10.89 11.82
CA ARG A 107 8.51 11.64 13.08
C ARG A 107 9.16 10.85 14.23
N GLU A 108 9.61 9.62 13.98
CA GLU A 108 10.22 8.72 14.98
C GLU A 108 11.60 8.25 14.49
N GLU A 109 12.55 7.97 15.40
CA GLU A 109 13.91 7.48 15.11
C GLU A 109 14.08 6.05 15.65
N SER A 110 14.56 5.07 14.86
CA SER A 110 15.07 3.75 15.31
C SER A 110 15.75 2.89 14.21
N MET A 111 16.28 1.72 14.55
CA MET A 111 17.08 0.83 13.67
C MET A 111 16.31 0.18 12.51
N SER A 112 17.05 -0.24 11.46
CA SER A 112 16.54 -0.82 10.19
C SER A 112 15.61 -2.05 10.37
N LYS A 113 14.32 -1.88 10.06
CA LYS A 113 13.27 -2.93 10.06
C LYS A 113 12.52 -2.96 8.72
N ARG A 114 11.82 -4.05 8.41
CA ARG A 114 11.07 -4.17 7.15
C ARG A 114 9.63 -4.64 7.39
N VAL A 115 8.69 -4.01 6.70
CA VAL A 115 7.29 -4.44 6.67
C VAL A 115 6.85 -4.58 5.22
N SER A 116 6.34 -5.76 4.85
CA SER A 116 5.62 -5.94 3.60
C SER A 116 4.13 -5.83 3.82
N VAL A 117 3.42 -5.20 2.88
CA VAL A 117 1.96 -5.12 2.85
C VAL A 117 1.48 -5.56 1.47
N GLU A 118 0.67 -6.62 1.41
CA GLU A 118 0.06 -7.09 0.17
C GLU A 118 -1.33 -7.68 0.44
N ALA A 119 -2.33 -7.29 -0.34
CA ALA A 119 -3.65 -7.93 -0.31
C ALA A 119 -3.65 -9.27 -1.08
N GLY A 120 -2.76 -10.18 -0.65
CA GLY A 120 -2.45 -11.46 -1.27
C GLY A 120 -1.77 -12.39 -0.26
N SER A 121 -1.34 -13.57 -0.71
CA SER A 121 -0.68 -14.53 0.18
C SER A 121 0.60 -13.95 0.78
N PRO A 122 0.91 -14.23 2.06
CA PRO A 122 2.21 -13.85 2.63
C PRO A 122 3.39 -14.65 2.04
N LEU A 123 3.12 -15.76 1.32
CA LEU A 123 4.16 -16.58 0.71
C LEU A 123 4.98 -15.78 -0.32
N GLY A 124 6.30 -15.92 -0.28
CA GLY A 124 7.23 -15.25 -1.20
C GLY A 124 7.77 -13.90 -0.69
N TRP A 125 7.32 -13.42 0.47
CA TRP A 125 7.79 -12.19 1.09
C TRP A 125 9.04 -12.35 1.98
N GLU A 126 9.90 -13.31 1.66
CA GLU A 126 11.16 -13.61 2.37
C GLU A 126 12.10 -12.39 2.46
N TYR A 127 11.91 -11.41 1.57
CA TYR A 127 12.63 -10.14 1.52
C TYR A 127 12.52 -9.27 2.79
N VAL A 128 11.53 -9.51 3.65
CA VAL A 128 11.41 -8.77 4.93
C VAL A 128 12.44 -9.22 5.98
N GLY A 129 13.04 -10.41 5.81
CA GLY A 129 14.03 -10.97 6.74
C GLY A 129 13.45 -11.45 8.07
N ASP A 130 14.31 -11.98 8.94
CA ASP A 130 13.92 -12.67 10.18
C ASP A 130 13.17 -11.79 11.20
N GLU A 131 13.45 -10.49 11.20
CA GLU A 131 12.83 -9.51 12.09
C GLU A 131 11.70 -8.71 11.41
N GLY A 132 11.43 -9.00 10.14
CA GLY A 132 10.41 -8.32 9.36
C GLY A 132 9.00 -8.86 9.60
N ILE A 133 7.99 -8.05 9.24
CA ILE A 133 6.58 -8.46 9.33
C ILE A 133 5.93 -8.39 7.95
N VAL A 134 5.10 -9.38 7.63
CA VAL A 134 4.27 -9.40 6.41
C VAL A 134 2.81 -9.23 6.80
N ILE A 135 2.16 -8.19 6.27
CA ILE A 135 0.72 -7.99 6.35
C ILE A 135 0.11 -8.51 5.05
N GLY A 136 -0.40 -9.74 5.12
CA GLY A 136 -1.01 -10.47 4.00
C GLY A 136 -2.34 -11.12 4.37
N ILE A 137 -2.90 -11.88 3.42
CA ILE A 137 -4.11 -12.71 3.62
C ILE A 137 -3.70 -14.19 3.54
N ASP A 138 -3.80 -14.90 4.66
CA ASP A 138 -3.56 -16.34 4.75
C ASP A 138 -4.87 -17.15 4.80
N ASP A 139 -5.87 -16.71 4.03
CA ASP A 139 -7.23 -17.26 4.00
C ASP A 139 -7.83 -17.04 2.59
N PHE A 140 -8.92 -17.74 2.27
CA PHE A 140 -9.59 -17.68 0.96
C PHE A 140 -10.32 -16.37 0.68
N GLY A 141 -10.51 -15.52 1.69
CA GLY A 141 -11.22 -14.25 1.57
C GLY A 141 -12.63 -14.27 2.15
N SER A 142 -13.39 -13.21 1.87
CA SER A 142 -14.74 -13.04 2.40
C SER A 142 -15.66 -12.38 1.39
N SER A 143 -16.94 -12.76 1.40
CA SER A 143 -17.97 -12.07 0.63
C SER A 143 -18.38 -10.78 1.33
N GLY A 144 -18.24 -9.65 0.65
CA GLY A 144 -18.65 -8.35 1.18
C GLY A 144 -18.15 -7.18 0.33
N PRO A 145 -18.59 -5.95 0.66
CA PRO A 145 -18.04 -4.74 0.05
C PRO A 145 -16.54 -4.61 0.27
N TYR A 146 -15.82 -4.12 -0.74
CA TYR A 146 -14.35 -4.02 -0.74
C TYR A 146 -13.78 -3.43 0.54
N LEU A 147 -14.29 -2.27 0.99
CA LEU A 147 -13.77 -1.57 2.17
C LEU A 147 -13.99 -2.36 3.46
N GLU A 148 -15.13 -3.04 3.59
CA GLU A 148 -15.42 -3.86 4.76
C GLU A 148 -14.51 -5.08 4.82
N VAL A 149 -14.28 -5.73 3.68
CA VAL A 149 -13.37 -6.87 3.57
C VAL A 149 -11.93 -6.43 3.85
N PHE A 150 -11.47 -5.31 3.28
CA PHE A 150 -10.13 -4.77 3.55
C PHE A 150 -9.93 -4.46 5.04
N ASN A 151 -10.91 -3.82 5.67
CA ASN A 151 -10.86 -3.50 7.10
C ASN A 151 -10.84 -4.78 7.95
N LYS A 152 -11.67 -5.78 7.60
CA LYS A 152 -11.71 -7.09 8.28
C LYS A 152 -10.35 -7.78 8.28
N TYR A 153 -9.64 -7.74 7.15
CA TYR A 153 -8.32 -8.35 7.00
C TYR A 153 -7.17 -7.44 7.49
N GLY A 154 -7.48 -6.29 8.10
CA GLY A 154 -6.47 -5.41 8.70
C GLY A 154 -5.69 -4.56 7.71
N PHE A 155 -6.18 -4.38 6.48
CA PHE A 155 -5.62 -3.42 5.52
C PHE A 155 -6.11 -2.02 5.80
N THR A 156 -5.77 -1.50 6.98
CA THR A 156 -6.07 -0.14 7.41
C THR A 156 -4.78 0.59 7.77
N GLU A 157 -4.79 1.91 7.65
CA GLU A 157 -3.65 2.75 8.00
C GLU A 157 -3.24 2.55 9.46
N GLU A 158 -4.21 2.41 10.36
CA GLU A 158 -3.97 2.24 11.79
C GLU A 158 -3.25 0.92 12.07
N ASN A 159 -3.68 -0.18 11.43
CA ASN A 159 -3.07 -1.48 11.65
C ASN A 159 -1.65 -1.55 11.07
N VAL A 160 -1.43 -1.00 9.87
CA VAL A 160 -0.11 -0.96 9.24
C VAL A 160 0.84 -0.09 10.06
N THR A 161 0.39 1.08 10.50
CA THR A 161 1.17 1.98 11.37
C THR A 161 1.51 1.32 12.70
N LYS A 162 0.53 0.70 13.36
CA LYS A 162 0.73 -0.01 14.63
C LYS A 162 1.78 -1.12 14.47
N THR A 163 1.68 -1.89 13.40
CA THR A 163 2.62 -2.99 13.10
C THR A 163 4.02 -2.45 12.89
N ALA A 164 4.17 -1.41 12.09
CA ALA A 164 5.45 -0.77 11.86
C ALA A 164 6.07 -0.24 13.15
N LYS A 165 5.30 0.50 13.98
CA LYS A 165 5.79 1.00 15.28
C LYS A 165 6.20 -0.11 16.25
N SER A 166 5.55 -1.27 16.21
CA SER A 166 5.93 -2.41 17.05
C SER A 166 7.33 -2.96 16.75
N LEU A 167 7.85 -2.72 15.55
CA LEU A 167 9.21 -3.09 15.16
C LEU A 167 10.26 -2.06 15.61
N LEU A 168 9.88 -0.79 15.70
CA LEU A 168 10.76 0.32 16.09
C LEU A 168 11.01 0.39 17.60
N THR A 169 10.09 -0.14 18.40
CA THR A 169 10.11 -0.06 19.88
C THR A 169 10.74 -1.27 20.57
N LYS A 170 11.38 -2.16 19.81
CA LYS A 170 11.95 -3.43 20.28
C LYS A 170 13.46 -3.31 20.53
#